data_AF-A0A7G9Y8G6-F1
#
_entry.id   AF-A0A7G9Y8G6-F1
#
_cell.length_a   1.000
_cell.length_b   1.000
_cell.length_c   1.000
_cell.angle_alpha   90.00
_cell.angle_beta   90.00
_cell.angle_gamma   90.00
#
_symmetry.space_group_name_H-M   'P 1'
#
loop_
_entity.id
_entity.type
_entity.pdbx_description
1 polymer ?
#
loop_
_entity_poly.entity_id
_entity_poly.type
_entity_poly.pdbx_seq_one_letter_code
_entity_poly.pdbx_strand_id
1 'polypeptide(L)'
;MPQVKFTMHPHCGAGTYIYMEDGKYIPITRFIDVEGLFKYLSEVAGKYDHTTINKLHVTASIISHLTQFIDAKKAPKSVDVKKLLINALTKGTEDVIKQFHRKTLFLGIMHFQDLYNIDLERVQRCGIHYATPDGRVISFCSYNTLHREIVEHKFSVPLDEWE
;
A
#
# COMPACT_ATOMS: atom_id res chain seq x y z
N MET A 1 -11.69 8.46 -21.20
CA MET A 1 -10.32 7.92 -21.33
C MET A 1 -10.13 6.79 -20.32
N PRO A 2 -9.53 5.65 -20.67
CA PRO A 2 -9.18 4.63 -19.69
C PRO A 2 -8.21 5.21 -18.66
N GLN A 3 -8.49 5.01 -17.38
CA GLN A 3 -7.54 5.39 -16.32
C GLN A 3 -6.35 4.45 -16.33
N VAL A 4 -5.14 5.01 -16.33
CA VAL A 4 -3.91 4.25 -16.09
C VAL A 4 -3.93 3.74 -14.65
N LYS A 5 -3.99 2.43 -14.49
CA LYS A 5 -3.99 1.77 -13.18
C LYS A 5 -2.56 1.30 -12.86
N PHE A 6 -1.84 2.07 -12.04
CA PHE A 6 -0.53 1.67 -11.49
C PHE A 6 -0.70 0.62 -10.38
N THR A 7 -1.27 -0.53 -10.72
CA THR A 7 -1.52 -1.62 -9.76
C THR A 7 -0.44 -2.68 -9.88
N MET A 8 0.18 -2.99 -8.75
CA MET A 8 1.16 -4.07 -8.68
C MET A 8 0.46 -5.42 -8.62
N HIS A 9 1.19 -6.49 -8.93
CA HIS A 9 0.68 -7.83 -8.70
C HIS A 9 0.40 -8.07 -7.20
N PRO A 10 -0.77 -8.60 -6.81
CA PRO A 10 -1.14 -8.74 -5.39
C PRO A 10 -0.22 -9.67 -4.60
N HIS A 11 0.47 -10.59 -5.28
CA HIS A 11 1.45 -11.49 -4.66
C HIS A 11 2.85 -10.88 -4.48
N CYS A 12 3.08 -9.61 -4.86
CA CYS A 12 4.39 -8.96 -4.70
C CYS A 12 4.72 -8.64 -3.23
N GLY A 13 3.70 -8.35 -2.42
CA GLY A 13 3.90 -8.01 -1.03
C GLY A 13 2.58 -7.71 -0.33
N ALA A 14 2.66 -7.63 0.98
CA ALA A 14 1.53 -7.25 1.83
C ALA A 14 2.04 -6.31 2.92
N GLY A 15 1.13 -5.50 3.47
CA GLY A 15 1.44 -4.55 4.52
C GLY A 15 0.35 -4.52 5.57
N THR A 16 0.72 -4.29 6.82
CA THR A 16 -0.21 -4.06 7.92
C THR A 16 0.37 -3.08 8.93
N TYR A 17 -0.44 -2.70 9.91
CA TYR A 17 -0.04 -1.77 10.97
C TYR A 17 -0.29 -2.37 12.34
N ILE A 18 0.61 -2.08 13.27
CA ILE A 18 0.49 -2.45 14.67
C ILE A 18 0.67 -1.21 15.54
N TYR A 19 -0.20 -1.05 16.52
CA TYR A 19 -0.06 -0.06 17.59
C TYR A 19 0.72 -0.62 18.77
N MET A 20 1.48 0.25 19.43
CA MET A 20 2.17 -0.06 20.67
C MET A 20 1.66 0.79 21.81
N GLU A 21 1.03 0.17 22.80
CA GLU A 21 0.49 0.83 23.99
C GLU A 21 0.72 -0.05 25.21
N ASP A 22 1.28 0.51 26.29
CA ASP A 22 1.58 -0.20 27.54
C ASP A 22 2.36 -1.52 27.35
N GLY A 23 3.31 -1.53 26.41
CA GLY A 23 4.10 -2.71 26.07
C GLY A 23 3.36 -3.81 25.29
N LYS A 24 2.13 -3.54 24.83
CA LYS A 24 1.31 -4.49 24.05
C LYS A 24 1.23 -4.09 22.59
N TYR A 25 1.41 -5.07 21.71
CA TYR A 25 1.17 -4.97 20.28
C TYR A 25 -0.33 -5.14 19.99
N ILE A 26 -0.95 -4.15 19.37
CA ILE A 26 -2.37 -4.16 18.98
C ILE A 26 -2.46 -4.05 17.45
N PRO A 27 -2.59 -5.17 16.72
CA PRO A 27 -2.75 -5.16 15.27
C PRO A 27 -4.02 -4.41 14.83
N ILE A 28 -3.95 -3.69 13.71
CA ILE A 28 -5.08 -2.90 13.20
C ILE A 28 -6.35 -3.74 12.95
N THR A 29 -6.17 -4.99 12.54
CA THR A 29 -7.27 -5.94 12.27
C THR A 29 -7.98 -6.43 13.54
N ARG A 30 -7.49 -6.08 14.75
CA ARG A 30 -8.20 -6.42 16.01
C ARG A 30 -9.33 -5.48 16.34
N PHE A 31 -9.31 -4.27 15.79
CA PHE A 31 -10.31 -3.23 16.06
C PHE A 31 -10.86 -2.57 14.80
N ILE A 32 -10.35 -2.90 13.61
CA ILE A 32 -10.94 -2.52 12.33
C ILE A 32 -11.34 -3.78 11.57
N ASP A 33 -12.61 -3.89 11.21
CA ASP A 33 -13.11 -4.88 10.25
C ASP A 33 -12.75 -4.43 8.84
N VAL A 34 -11.53 -4.78 8.43
CA VAL A 34 -10.96 -4.38 7.13
C VAL A 34 -11.75 -5.01 5.98
N GLU A 35 -12.09 -6.30 6.07
CA GLU A 35 -12.82 -7.01 5.01
C GLU A 35 -14.23 -6.46 4.84
N GLY A 36 -14.97 -6.26 5.94
CA GLY A 36 -16.30 -5.65 5.91
C GLY A 36 -16.28 -4.23 5.35
N LEU A 37 -15.28 -3.42 5.75
CA LEU A 37 -15.10 -2.08 5.21
C LEU A 37 -14.83 -2.11 3.70
N PHE A 38 -13.92 -2.96 3.21
CA PHE A 38 -13.62 -3.06 1.79
C PHE A 38 -14.85 -3.51 0.98
N LYS A 39 -15.57 -4.52 1.46
CA LYS A 39 -16.81 -4.99 0.81
C LYS A 39 -17.82 -3.85 0.69
N TYR A 40 -18.07 -3.13 1.78
CA TYR A 40 -18.99 -2.00 1.79
C TYR A 40 -18.54 -0.88 0.83
N LEU A 41 -17.25 -0.52 0.83
CA LEU A 41 -16.72 0.48 -0.11
C LEU A 41 -16.89 0.04 -1.56
N SER A 42 -16.68 -1.24 -1.88
CA SER A 42 -16.92 -1.78 -3.22
C SER A 42 -18.39 -1.72 -3.63
N GLU A 43 -19.32 -2.02 -2.71
CA GLU A 43 -20.77 -1.90 -2.96
C GLU A 43 -21.19 -0.45 -3.22
N VAL A 44 -20.67 0.50 -2.43
CA VAL A 44 -20.94 1.93 -2.60
C VAL A 44 -20.35 2.42 -3.93
N ALA A 45 -19.12 2.02 -4.26
CA ALA A 45 -18.48 2.37 -5.52
C ALA A 45 -19.24 1.82 -6.74
N GLY A 46 -19.77 0.59 -6.65
CA GLY A 46 -20.57 -0.02 -7.72
C GLY A 46 -21.91 0.66 -7.97
N LYS A 47 -22.47 1.34 -6.97
CA LYS A 47 -23.73 2.11 -7.09
C LYS A 47 -23.53 3.54 -7.58
N TYR A 48 -22.30 4.04 -7.58
CA TYR A 48 -21.99 5.41 -7.94
C TYR A 48 -21.91 5.56 -9.47
N ASP A 49 -22.93 6.17 -10.07
CA ASP A 49 -23.04 6.33 -11.53
C ASP A 49 -22.51 7.66 -12.07
N HIS A 50 -21.90 8.51 -11.22
CA HIS A 50 -21.45 9.88 -11.54
C HIS A 50 -22.53 10.85 -12.08
N THR A 51 -23.74 10.39 -12.41
CA THR A 51 -24.80 11.16 -13.09
C THR A 51 -25.98 11.50 -12.18
N THR A 52 -26.38 10.58 -11.31
CA THR A 52 -27.55 10.73 -10.42
C THR A 52 -27.12 10.93 -8.97
N ILE A 53 -25.99 10.35 -8.56
CA ILE A 53 -25.52 10.41 -7.18
C ILE A 53 -24.37 11.42 -7.07
N ASN A 54 -24.55 12.45 -6.24
CA ASN A 54 -23.51 13.44 -5.98
C ASN A 54 -22.40 12.84 -5.09
N LYS A 55 -21.14 13.19 -5.36
CA LYS A 55 -19.97 12.86 -4.54
C LYS A 55 -20.16 13.17 -3.05
N LEU A 56 -20.90 14.24 -2.72
CA LEU A 56 -21.22 14.60 -1.33
C LEU A 56 -22.09 13.52 -0.65
N HIS A 57 -23.11 13.00 -1.35
CA HIS A 57 -23.99 11.97 -0.82
C HIS A 57 -23.23 10.65 -0.57
N VAL A 58 -22.37 10.25 -1.51
CA VAL A 58 -21.50 9.08 -1.36
C VAL A 58 -20.57 9.24 -0.15
N THR A 59 -19.90 10.38 -0.04
CA THR A 59 -18.98 10.65 1.06
C THR A 59 -19.70 10.61 2.41
N ALA A 60 -20.90 11.22 2.50
CA ALA A 60 -21.72 11.20 3.70
C ALA A 60 -22.16 9.77 4.08
N SER A 61 -22.55 8.96 3.10
CA SER A 61 -22.93 7.55 3.32
C SER A 61 -21.76 6.72 3.86
N ILE A 62 -20.56 6.91 3.30
CA ILE A 62 -19.35 6.23 3.78
C ILE A 62 -19.06 6.63 5.24
N ILE A 63 -19.09 7.93 5.55
CA ILE A 63 -18.80 8.43 6.89
C ILE A 63 -19.82 7.92 7.93
N SER A 64 -21.11 7.87 7.59
CA SER A 64 -22.15 7.42 8.52
C SER A 64 -22.00 5.96 8.91
N HIS A 65 -21.56 5.11 7.98
CA HIS A 65 -21.38 3.67 8.21
C HIS A 65 -19.97 3.30 8.68
N LEU A 66 -18.98 4.18 8.54
CA LEU A 66 -17.58 3.90 8.89
C LEU A 66 -17.40 3.38 10.32
N THR A 67 -18.20 3.89 11.25
CA THR A 67 -18.09 3.55 12.67
C THR A 67 -18.46 2.12 13.01
N GLN A 68 -19.29 1.45 12.19
CA GLN A 68 -19.69 0.07 12.44
C GLN A 68 -18.54 -0.91 12.24
N PHE A 69 -17.53 -0.51 11.45
CA PHE A 69 -16.34 -1.31 11.18
C PHE A 69 -15.23 -1.09 12.21
N ILE A 70 -15.48 -0.30 13.27
CA ILE A 70 -14.49 0.05 14.28
C ILE A 70 -14.95 -0.42 15.65
N ASP A 71 -14.21 -1.34 16.26
CA ASP A 71 -14.40 -1.75 17.65
C ASP A 71 -13.60 -0.83 18.58
N ALA A 72 -14.23 0.25 19.01
CA ALA A 72 -13.61 1.24 19.90
C ALA A 72 -13.16 0.67 21.25
N LYS A 73 -13.69 -0.49 21.69
CA LYS A 73 -13.28 -1.12 22.96
C LYS A 73 -11.91 -1.81 22.83
N LYS A 74 -11.57 -2.27 21.63
CA LYS A 74 -10.30 -2.94 21.32
C LYS A 74 -9.27 -2.00 20.70
N ALA A 75 -9.68 -0.80 20.31
CA ALA A 75 -8.79 0.22 19.79
C ALA A 75 -7.83 0.75 20.89
N PRO A 76 -6.59 1.14 20.52
CA PRO A 76 -5.67 1.78 21.44
C PRO A 76 -6.23 3.11 21.96
N LYS A 77 -6.08 3.38 23.26
CA LYS A 77 -6.63 4.60 23.91
C LYS A 77 -5.94 5.87 23.41
N SER A 78 -4.68 5.75 23.00
CA SER A 78 -3.85 6.84 22.49
C SER A 78 -4.27 7.38 21.12
N VAL A 79 -5.21 6.74 20.40
CA VAL A 79 -5.65 7.14 19.06
C VAL A 79 -7.16 7.08 18.87
N ASP A 80 -7.71 8.19 18.39
CA ASP A 80 -9.09 8.25 17.87
C ASP A 80 -9.13 7.75 16.41
N VAL A 81 -9.29 6.44 16.27
CA VAL A 81 -9.33 5.74 14.97
C VAL A 81 -10.45 6.27 14.07
N LYS A 82 -11.61 6.60 14.65
CA LYS A 82 -12.75 7.14 13.91
C LYS A 82 -12.40 8.49 13.29
N LYS A 83 -11.89 9.42 14.11
CA LYS A 83 -11.47 10.74 13.63
C LYS A 83 -10.38 10.63 12.57
N LEU A 84 -9.48 9.66 12.71
CA LEU A 84 -8.40 9.41 11.77
C LEU A 84 -8.92 8.98 10.39
N LEU A 85 -9.81 7.97 10.35
CA LEU A 85 -10.39 7.49 9.08
C LEU A 85 -11.29 8.55 8.42
N ILE A 86 -12.09 9.29 9.21
CA ILE A 86 -12.92 10.39 8.69
C ILE A 86 -12.03 11.49 8.09
N ASN A 87 -10.97 11.89 8.79
CA ASN A 87 -10.05 12.91 8.31
C ASN A 87 -9.29 12.44 7.06
N ALA A 88 -8.91 11.16 7.00
CA ALA A 88 -8.27 10.58 5.81
C ALA A 88 -9.20 10.64 4.58
N LEU A 89 -10.49 10.33 4.75
CA LEU A 89 -11.49 10.38 3.67
C LEU A 89 -11.85 11.81 3.24
N THR A 90 -11.94 12.75 4.17
CA THR A 90 -12.45 14.11 3.91
C THR A 90 -11.37 15.11 3.54
N LYS A 91 -10.22 15.05 4.22
CA LYS A 91 -9.14 16.04 4.07
C LYS A 91 -8.01 15.53 3.21
N GLY A 92 -7.81 14.21 3.10
CA GLY A 92 -6.77 13.62 2.24
C GLY A 92 -5.36 14.18 2.46
N THR A 93 -5.03 14.59 3.70
CA THR A 93 -3.81 15.35 3.98
C THR A 93 -2.74 14.51 4.66
N GLU A 94 -1.51 14.75 4.21
CA GLU A 94 -0.26 14.18 4.73
C GLU A 94 -0.17 14.25 6.26
N ASP A 95 -0.67 15.32 6.88
CA ASP A 95 -0.63 15.51 8.34
C ASP A 95 -1.42 14.47 9.12
N VAL A 96 -2.57 14.03 8.60
CA VAL A 96 -3.40 12.98 9.21
C VAL A 96 -2.66 11.65 9.17
N ILE A 97 -2.04 11.36 8.03
CA ILE A 97 -1.25 10.15 7.81
C ILE A 97 0.01 10.19 8.70
N LYS A 98 0.73 11.32 8.78
CA LYS A 98 1.87 11.49 9.69
C LYS A 98 1.52 11.17 11.14
N GLN A 99 0.37 11.65 11.63
CA GLN A 99 -0.07 11.36 13.00
C GLN A 99 -0.34 9.87 13.24
N PHE A 100 -0.92 9.19 12.24
CA PHE A 100 -1.10 7.74 12.25
C PHE A 100 0.24 7.00 12.32
N HIS A 101 1.17 7.32 11.41
CA HIS A 101 2.47 6.65 11.31
C HIS A 101 3.37 6.89 12.52
N ARG A 102 3.28 8.04 13.20
CA ARG A 102 4.06 8.31 14.42
C ARG A 102 3.68 7.40 15.60
N LYS A 103 2.48 6.83 15.58
CA LYS A 103 1.94 5.98 16.66
C LYS A 103 1.77 4.52 16.23
N THR A 104 2.17 4.17 15.01
CA THR A 104 2.06 2.82 14.47
C THR A 104 3.41 2.34 13.97
N LEU A 105 3.61 1.03 14.11
CA LEU A 105 4.64 0.31 13.39
C LEU A 105 4.03 -0.26 12.11
N PHE A 106 4.56 0.16 10.96
CA PHE A 106 4.26 -0.49 9.70
C PHE A 106 5.02 -1.81 9.59
N LEU A 107 4.32 -2.89 9.28
CA LEU A 107 4.90 -4.19 8.96
C LEU A 107 4.63 -4.49 7.49
N GLY A 108 5.70 -4.45 6.69
CA GLY A 108 5.66 -4.83 5.29
C GLY A 108 6.35 -6.18 5.07
N ILE A 109 5.78 -6.99 4.19
CA ILE A 109 6.45 -8.15 3.61
C ILE A 109 6.56 -7.97 2.09
N MET A 110 7.70 -8.35 1.55
CA MET A 110 7.95 -8.39 0.11
C MET A 110 8.35 -9.81 -0.24
N HIS A 111 7.71 -10.37 -1.26
CA HIS A 111 8.02 -11.72 -1.74
C HIS A 111 8.94 -11.59 -2.96
N PHE A 112 10.25 -11.52 -2.79
CA PHE A 112 11.16 -11.50 -3.93
C PHE A 112 11.20 -12.84 -4.65
N GLN A 113 11.40 -12.81 -5.97
CA GLN A 113 11.40 -14.01 -6.82
C GLN A 113 12.84 -14.42 -7.14
N ASP A 114 13.09 -15.73 -7.13
CA ASP A 114 14.34 -16.35 -7.54
C ASP A 114 14.20 -17.05 -8.90
N LEU A 115 15.27 -17.72 -9.34
CA LEU A 115 15.33 -18.42 -10.64
C LEU A 115 14.35 -19.58 -10.76
N TYR A 116 13.94 -20.20 -9.64
CA TYR A 116 13.10 -21.39 -9.62
C TYR A 116 11.61 -21.07 -9.51
N ASN A 117 11.26 -19.86 -9.05
CA ASN A 117 9.86 -19.42 -8.86
C ASN A 117 9.53 -18.09 -9.57
N ILE A 118 10.25 -17.78 -10.66
CA ILE A 118 9.96 -16.62 -11.46
C ILE A 118 8.57 -16.75 -12.12
N ASP A 119 7.77 -15.71 -11.97
CA ASP A 119 6.41 -15.59 -12.47
C ASP A 119 6.38 -14.32 -13.33
N LEU A 120 6.09 -14.52 -14.61
CA LEU A 120 6.14 -13.46 -15.61
C LEU A 120 5.00 -12.45 -15.42
N GLU A 121 3.83 -12.84 -14.90
CA GLU A 121 2.74 -11.91 -14.62
C GLU A 121 3.12 -10.91 -13.52
N ARG A 122 3.87 -11.39 -12.52
CA ARG A 122 4.44 -10.56 -11.45
C ARG A 122 5.50 -9.61 -11.97
N VAL A 123 6.36 -10.09 -12.87
CA VAL A 123 7.40 -9.28 -13.54
C VAL A 123 6.77 -8.18 -14.40
N GLN A 124 5.72 -8.49 -15.18
CA GLN A 124 5.00 -7.54 -16.03
C GLN A 124 4.27 -6.45 -15.22
N ARG A 125 3.88 -6.75 -13.98
CA ARG A 125 3.17 -5.84 -13.07
C ARG A 125 4.02 -5.47 -11.85
N CYS A 126 5.34 -5.39 -12.04
CA CYS A 126 6.25 -5.00 -10.97
C CYS A 126 6.10 -3.50 -10.65
N GLY A 127 6.27 -3.13 -9.39
CA GLY A 127 6.21 -1.74 -8.95
C GLY A 127 7.54 -1.07 -8.74
N ILE A 128 8.61 -1.84 -8.78
CA ILE A 128 9.96 -1.39 -8.49
C ILE A 128 10.80 -1.76 -9.70
N HIS A 129 11.53 -0.79 -10.23
CA HIS A 129 12.34 -0.96 -11.43
C HIS A 129 13.71 -0.33 -11.24
N TYR A 130 14.69 -0.90 -11.92
CA TYR A 130 16.03 -0.32 -12.06
C TYR A 130 16.17 0.27 -13.45
N ALA A 131 16.56 1.54 -13.50
CA ALA A 131 17.08 2.15 -14.72
C ALA A 131 18.56 1.79 -14.83
N THR A 132 18.98 1.39 -16.02
CA THR A 132 20.37 1.01 -16.32
C THR A 132 21.03 2.07 -17.22
N PRO A 133 22.38 2.18 -17.22
CA PRO A 133 23.07 3.21 -18.02
C PRO A 133 22.83 3.13 -19.52
N ASP A 134 22.49 1.95 -20.08
CA ASP A 134 22.10 1.79 -21.48
C ASP A 134 20.60 2.08 -21.75
N GLY A 135 19.90 2.73 -20.82
CA GLY A 135 18.55 3.23 -21.01
C GLY A 135 17.45 2.18 -20.84
N ARG A 136 17.78 0.94 -20.46
CA ARG A 136 16.76 -0.08 -20.15
C ARG A 136 16.18 0.16 -18.77
N VAL A 137 14.87 -0.08 -18.63
CA VAL A 137 14.15 -0.13 -17.36
C VAL A 137 13.76 -1.58 -17.09
N ILE A 138 14.30 -2.15 -16.02
CA ILE A 138 14.19 -3.58 -15.73
C ILE A 138 13.46 -3.74 -14.40
N SER A 139 12.46 -4.63 -14.33
CA SER A 139 11.72 -4.90 -13.09
C SER A 139 12.63 -5.46 -12.00
N PHE A 140 12.30 -5.21 -10.73
CA PHE A 140 13.17 -5.54 -9.60
C PHE A 140 13.60 -7.00 -9.58
N CYS A 141 12.65 -7.94 -9.65
CA CYS A 141 12.99 -9.36 -9.56
C CYS A 141 13.77 -9.82 -10.80
N SER A 142 13.38 -9.38 -12.00
CA SER A 142 14.13 -9.73 -13.22
C SER A 142 15.55 -9.17 -13.19
N TYR A 143 15.72 -7.93 -12.71
CA TYR A 143 17.04 -7.33 -12.55
C TYR A 143 17.90 -8.17 -11.62
N ASN A 144 17.45 -8.38 -10.39
CA ASN A 144 18.22 -9.07 -9.36
C ASN A 144 18.57 -10.52 -9.71
N THR A 145 17.70 -11.19 -10.47
CA THR A 145 17.80 -12.62 -10.70
C THR A 145 18.46 -12.95 -12.05
N LEU A 146 18.32 -12.10 -13.08
CA LEU A 146 18.77 -12.40 -14.44
C LEU A 146 19.74 -11.37 -15.05
N HIS A 147 19.63 -10.10 -14.67
CA HIS A 147 20.34 -9.03 -15.40
C HIS A 147 21.44 -8.36 -14.58
N ARG A 148 21.41 -8.45 -13.25
CA ARG A 148 22.29 -7.72 -12.33
C ARG A 148 23.75 -7.91 -12.69
N GLU A 149 24.23 -9.15 -12.73
CA GLU A 149 25.64 -9.44 -13.00
C GLU A 149 26.09 -8.90 -14.37
N ILE A 150 25.26 -9.08 -15.40
CA ILE A 150 25.54 -8.61 -16.77
C ILE A 150 25.63 -7.07 -16.81
N VAL A 151 24.70 -6.39 -16.13
CA VAL A 151 24.66 -4.93 -16.07
C VAL A 151 25.85 -4.41 -15.25
N GLU A 152 26.07 -4.94 -14.06
CA GLU A 152 27.15 -4.51 -13.17
C GLU A 152 28.52 -4.70 -13.83
N HIS A 153 28.78 -5.86 -14.44
CA HIS A 153 30.05 -6.09 -15.16
C HIS A 153 30.21 -5.18 -16.39
N LYS A 154 29.13 -4.87 -17.11
CA LYS A 154 29.20 -4.00 -18.30
C LYS A 154 29.52 -2.54 -17.95
N PHE A 155 29.09 -2.08 -16.78
CA PHE A 155 29.17 -0.67 -16.39
C PHE A 155 30.01 -0.42 -15.13
N SER A 156 30.68 -1.44 -14.59
CA SER A 156 31.63 -1.29 -13.50
C SER A 156 32.85 -0.50 -13.95
N VAL A 157 33.35 0.34 -13.07
CA VAL A 157 34.67 0.97 -13.20
C VAL A 157 35.62 0.36 -12.16
N PRO A 158 36.93 0.25 -12.46
CA PRO A 158 37.93 -0.11 -11.46
C PRO A 158 37.87 0.82 -10.24
N LEU A 159 38.17 0.29 -9.05
CA LEU A 159 38.08 1.07 -7.79
C LEU A 159 39.04 2.28 -7.79
N ASP A 160 40.21 2.15 -8.41
CA ASP A 160 41.21 3.19 -8.59
C ASP A 160 40.79 4.31 -9.54
N GLU A 161 39.82 4.05 -10.42
CA GLU A 161 39.23 5.07 -11.31
C GLU A 161 37.97 5.72 -10.72
N TRP A 162 37.42 5.18 -9.63
CA TRP A 162 36.18 5.67 -9.02
C TRP A 162 36.38 6.80 -8.00
N GLU A 163 37.56 6.85 -7.35
CA GLU A 163 37.97 7.93 -6.42
C GLU A 163 38.50 9.17 -7.16
#